data_AF-A0A7S1GKF0-F1
#
_entry.id   AF-A0A7S1GKF0-F1
#
_cell.length_a   1.000
_cell.length_b   1.000
_cell.length_c   1.000
_cell.angle_alpha   90.00
_cell.angle_beta   90.00
_cell.angle_gamma   90.00
#
_symmetry.space_group_name_H-M   'P 1'
#
loop_
_entity.id
_entity.type
_entity.pdbx_description
1 polymer ?
#
loop_
_entity_poly.entity_id
_entity_poly.type
_entity_poly.pdbx_seq_one_letter_code
_entity_poly.pdbx_strand_id
1 'polypeptide(L)'
;SQTAQLFQSLFEGSLGPNRVRNWFSKIPSAGKPVLGGLLCGLVGLGFPQILFFGYETLNGLLANTSLPTATSLSLLVVKTLTTALSAGSGLVGGTFAPSLFLGGMLGASFHNVMAGLFSYAQAHGAAAATPLFQLADVPAYAMVGAASVLAALFRAPLTASLLLFELTRDYDVILPLMASAGVGSLVGDILEDKIQRALRDSDTVSWGDLSDQKDAS
;
A
#
# COMPACT_ATOMS: atom_id res chain seq x y z
N SER A 1 -6.36 6.41 5.14
CA SER A 1 -6.01 5.10 5.74
C SER A 1 -6.02 5.24 7.25
N GLN A 2 -6.36 4.17 7.99
CA GLN A 2 -6.37 4.18 9.47
C GLN A 2 -5.02 4.59 10.07
N THR A 3 -3.90 4.17 9.45
CA THR A 3 -2.54 4.60 9.85
C THR A 3 -2.34 6.11 9.70
N ALA A 4 -2.80 6.72 8.61
CA ALA A 4 -2.74 8.17 8.45
C ALA A 4 -3.63 8.90 9.46
N GLN A 5 -4.82 8.38 9.78
CA GLN A 5 -5.70 8.92 10.82
C GLN A 5 -5.08 8.79 12.22
N LEU A 6 -4.37 7.70 12.51
CA LEU A 6 -3.60 7.55 13.75
C LEU A 6 -2.47 8.56 13.84
N PHE A 7 -1.71 8.80 12.76
CA PHE A 7 -0.71 9.86 12.75
C PHE A 7 -1.34 11.25 12.84
N GLN A 8 -2.46 11.49 12.18
CA GLN A 8 -3.17 12.76 12.26
C GLN A 8 -3.66 13.04 13.68
N SER A 9 -4.30 12.06 14.34
CA SER A 9 -4.72 12.15 15.74
C SER A 9 -3.54 12.29 16.73
N LEU A 10 -2.38 11.71 16.42
CA LEU A 10 -1.13 11.92 17.15
C LEU A 10 -0.66 13.39 17.00
N PHE A 11 -0.66 13.93 15.79
CA PHE A 11 -0.26 15.32 15.48
C PHE A 11 -1.27 16.38 15.95
N GLU A 12 -2.54 16.01 16.05
CA GLU A 12 -3.61 16.80 16.65
C GLU A 12 -3.59 16.72 18.19
N GLY A 13 -2.84 15.77 18.75
CA GLY A 13 -2.71 15.58 20.19
C GLY A 13 -3.96 14.97 20.83
N SER A 14 -4.81 14.27 20.08
CA SER A 14 -5.97 13.56 20.65
C SER A 14 -5.62 12.16 21.15
N LEU A 15 -4.54 11.55 20.63
CA LEU A 15 -4.08 10.20 20.98
C LEU A 15 -2.57 10.17 21.30
N GLY A 16 -2.20 9.54 22.42
CA GLY A 16 -0.80 9.28 22.81
C GLY A 16 -0.49 9.53 24.30
N PRO A 17 0.71 9.14 24.79
CA PRO A 17 1.13 9.39 26.17
C PRO A 17 1.06 10.88 26.52
N ASN A 18 0.66 11.23 27.75
CA ASN A 18 0.45 12.62 28.19
C ASN A 18 1.60 13.58 27.84
N ARG A 19 2.84 13.10 27.78
CA ARG A 19 4.02 13.89 27.38
C ARG A 19 4.04 14.28 25.90
N VAL A 20 3.64 13.36 25.01
CA VAL A 20 3.65 13.56 23.55
C VAL A 20 2.52 14.50 23.15
N ARG A 21 1.33 14.30 23.72
CA ARG A 21 0.16 15.16 23.52
C ARG A 21 0.44 16.62 23.87
N ASN A 22 1.01 16.87 25.06
CA ASN A 22 1.32 18.23 25.52
C ASN A 22 2.44 18.91 24.72
N TRP A 23 3.27 18.15 24.02
CA TRP A 23 4.31 18.68 23.14
C TRP A 23 3.70 19.09 21.79
N PHE A 24 2.87 18.22 21.18
CA PHE A 24 2.23 18.49 19.90
C PHE A 24 1.15 19.57 19.95
N SER A 25 0.42 19.69 21.07
CA SER A 25 -0.59 20.73 21.25
C SER A 25 0.00 22.15 21.37
N LYS A 26 1.30 22.27 21.66
CA LYS A 26 2.01 23.55 21.75
C LYS A 26 2.62 24.02 20.43
N ILE A 27 2.66 23.17 19.40
CA ILE A 27 3.23 23.53 18.11
C ILE A 27 2.19 24.34 17.31
N PRO A 28 2.53 25.54 16.81
CA PRO A 28 1.64 26.33 15.96
C PRO A 28 1.27 25.55 14.69
N SER A 29 0.08 25.79 14.13
CA SER A 29 -0.45 25.02 12.99
C SER A 29 0.50 24.95 11.78
N ALA A 30 1.25 26.03 11.52
CA ALA A 30 2.26 26.09 10.46
C ALA A 30 3.56 25.31 10.76
N GLY A 31 3.84 24.98 12.02
CA GLY A 31 5.04 24.22 12.42
C GLY A 31 4.90 22.70 12.24
N LYS A 32 3.67 22.19 12.17
CA LYS A 32 3.40 20.75 12.03
C LYS A 32 3.91 20.16 10.70
N PRO A 33 3.68 20.80 9.54
CA PRO A 33 4.22 20.31 8.26
C PRO A 33 5.75 20.39 8.18
N VAL A 34 6.36 21.40 8.80
CA VAL A 34 7.83 21.55 8.84
C VAL A 34 8.47 20.40 9.61
N LEU A 35 7.91 20.05 10.77
CA LEU A 35 8.36 18.90 11.54
C LEU A 35 8.14 17.58 10.79
N GLY A 36 6.98 17.42 10.14
CA GLY A 36 6.69 16.27 9.29
C GLY A 36 7.71 16.10 8.16
N GLY A 37 7.99 17.18 7.43
CA GLY A 37 9.01 17.20 6.37
C GLY A 37 10.42 16.90 6.88
N LEU A 38 10.79 17.43 8.05
CA LEU A 38 12.09 17.16 8.68
C LEU A 38 12.24 15.68 9.06
N LEU A 39 11.21 15.09 9.66
CA LEU A 39 11.19 13.66 10.00
C LEU A 39 11.22 12.77 8.74
N CYS A 40 10.42 13.09 7.73
CA CYS A 40 10.47 12.41 6.44
C CYS A 40 11.87 12.51 5.79
N GLY A 41 12.50 13.68 5.87
CA GLY A 41 13.86 13.90 5.37
C GLY A 41 14.91 13.07 6.11
N LEU A 42 14.83 13.02 7.45
CA LEU A 42 15.72 12.20 8.28
C LEU A 42 15.60 10.70 7.96
N VAL A 43 14.37 10.20 7.77
CA VAL A 43 14.15 8.80 7.36
C VAL A 43 14.74 8.56 5.95
N GLY A 44 14.58 9.53 5.05
CA GLY A 44 15.14 9.48 3.70
C GLY A 44 16.67 9.42 3.63
N LEU A 45 17.39 9.92 4.65
CA LEU A 45 18.85 9.76 4.73
C LEU A 45 19.28 8.30 4.97
N GLY A 46 18.49 7.53 5.72
CA GLY A 46 18.75 6.11 5.96
C GLY A 46 18.25 5.21 4.84
N PHE A 47 17.16 5.60 4.18
CA PHE A 47 16.53 4.86 3.10
C PHE A 47 16.34 5.76 1.87
N PRO A 48 17.40 6.03 1.08
CA PRO A 48 17.29 6.92 -0.07
C PRO A 48 16.28 6.41 -1.12
N GLN A 49 16.02 5.10 -1.16
CA GLN A 49 15.06 4.47 -2.07
C GLN A 49 13.61 4.92 -1.85
N ILE A 50 13.29 5.47 -0.67
CA ILE A 50 11.94 5.98 -0.36
C ILE A 50 11.78 7.47 -0.65
N LEU A 51 12.85 8.19 -1.01
CA LEU A 51 12.76 9.62 -1.27
C LEU A 51 11.84 9.90 -2.47
N PHE A 52 11.11 11.01 -2.37
CA PHE A 52 10.16 11.45 -3.39
C PHE A 52 9.11 10.36 -3.72
N PHE A 53 8.85 10.10 -5.00
CA PHE A 53 7.96 9.05 -5.45
C PHE A 53 8.60 7.66 -5.47
N GLY A 54 9.92 7.54 -5.27
CA GLY A 54 10.65 6.28 -5.40
C GLY A 54 10.74 5.77 -6.83
N TYR A 55 10.69 6.67 -7.83
CA TYR A 55 10.73 6.30 -9.25
C TYR A 55 12.03 5.64 -9.66
N GLU A 56 13.18 6.00 -9.08
CA GLU A 56 14.44 5.32 -9.38
C GLU A 56 14.38 3.84 -9.03
N THR A 57 13.83 3.51 -7.87
CA THR A 57 13.61 2.13 -7.41
C THR A 57 12.60 1.40 -8.30
N LEU A 58 11.49 2.05 -8.66
CA LEU A 58 10.48 1.46 -9.56
C LEU A 58 11.02 1.25 -10.98
N ASN A 59 11.72 2.23 -11.54
CA ASN A 59 12.36 2.13 -12.85
C ASN A 59 13.44 1.04 -12.83
N GLY A 60 14.18 0.91 -11.74
CA GLY A 60 15.12 -0.21 -11.54
C GLY A 60 14.42 -1.56 -11.62
N LEU A 61 13.30 -1.73 -10.89
CA LEU A 61 12.50 -2.96 -10.97
C LEU A 61 11.95 -3.23 -12.37
N LEU A 62 11.47 -2.19 -13.07
CA LEU A 62 10.98 -2.29 -14.44
C LEU A 62 12.10 -2.58 -15.45
N ALA A 63 13.32 -2.12 -15.17
CA ALA A 63 14.53 -2.45 -15.92
C ALA A 63 15.12 -3.82 -15.51
N ASN A 64 14.34 -4.68 -14.85
CA ASN A 64 14.72 -6.02 -14.41
C ASN A 64 15.89 -6.04 -13.41
N THR A 65 16.09 -4.94 -12.68
CA THR A 65 17.02 -4.90 -11.54
C THR A 65 16.26 -5.41 -10.31
N SER A 66 16.51 -6.66 -9.95
CA SER A 66 15.89 -7.26 -8.78
C SER A 66 16.48 -6.68 -7.49
N LEU A 67 15.59 -6.33 -6.55
CA LEU A 67 15.98 -5.98 -5.19
C LEU A 67 15.85 -7.21 -4.29
N PRO A 68 16.74 -7.41 -3.31
CA PRO A 68 16.58 -8.47 -2.32
C PRO A 68 15.22 -8.37 -1.64
N THR A 69 14.55 -9.50 -1.41
CA THR A 69 13.21 -9.56 -0.81
C THR A 69 13.15 -8.85 0.55
N ALA A 70 14.21 -8.98 1.36
CA ALA A 70 14.31 -8.29 2.65
C ALA A 70 14.30 -6.76 2.48
N THR A 71 15.02 -6.24 1.48
CA THR A 71 15.05 -4.81 1.17
C THR A 71 13.68 -4.34 0.70
N SER A 72 13.06 -5.03 -0.26
CA SER A 72 11.73 -4.68 -0.77
C SER A 72 10.66 -4.64 0.35
N LEU A 73 10.70 -5.62 1.26
CA LEU A 73 9.77 -5.66 2.40
C LEU A 73 10.06 -4.57 3.43
N SER A 74 11.33 -4.26 3.69
CA SER A 74 11.69 -3.14 4.57
C SER A 74 11.21 -1.79 3.98
N LEU A 75 11.34 -1.61 2.66
CA LEU A 75 10.88 -0.40 1.96
C LEU A 75 9.36 -0.26 2.00
N LEU A 76 8.60 -1.36 1.97
CA LEU A 76 7.14 -1.31 2.16
C LEU A 76 6.76 -0.72 3.52
N VAL A 77 7.39 -1.20 4.59
CA VAL A 77 7.11 -0.72 5.95
C VAL A 77 7.57 0.73 6.11
N VAL A 78 8.78 1.06 5.66
CA VAL A 78 9.32 2.42 5.81
C VAL A 78 8.51 3.43 4.97
N LYS A 79 8.14 3.09 3.74
CA LYS A 79 7.36 3.98 2.85
C LYS A 79 5.94 4.19 3.38
N THR A 80 5.27 3.15 3.87
CA THR A 80 3.92 3.30 4.47
C THR A 80 3.95 4.21 5.70
N LEU A 81 4.91 4.02 6.60
CA LEU A 81 5.07 4.86 7.79
C LEU A 81 5.41 6.31 7.43
N THR A 82 6.34 6.51 6.49
CA THR A 82 6.74 7.86 6.05
C THR A 82 5.58 8.58 5.36
N THR A 83 4.80 7.87 4.55
CA THR A 83 3.59 8.43 3.90
C THR A 83 2.52 8.80 4.93
N ALA A 84 2.30 7.94 5.93
CA ALA A 84 1.35 8.22 7.02
C ALA A 84 1.80 9.41 7.87
N LEU A 85 3.10 9.52 8.16
CA LEU A 85 3.70 10.66 8.88
C LEU A 85 3.55 11.96 8.08
N SER A 86 3.83 11.92 6.78
CA SER A 86 3.65 13.05 5.88
C SER A 86 2.19 13.50 5.85
N ALA A 87 1.25 12.57 5.67
CA ALA A 87 -0.19 12.86 5.65
C ALA A 87 -0.69 13.40 7.01
N GLY A 88 -0.27 12.80 8.12
CA GLY A 88 -0.66 13.23 9.47
C GLY A 88 -0.09 14.59 9.87
N SER A 89 1.04 15.01 9.29
CA SER A 89 1.62 16.35 9.53
C SER A 89 0.88 17.50 8.84
N GLY A 90 -0.09 17.20 7.97
CA GLY A 90 -0.81 18.19 7.16
C GLY A 90 -0.09 18.57 5.87
N LEU A 91 0.94 17.81 5.46
CA LEU A 91 1.56 18.00 4.15
C LEU A 91 0.62 17.51 3.05
N VAL A 92 0.25 18.39 2.14
CA VAL A 92 -0.65 18.07 1.03
C VAL A 92 0.10 17.25 -0.01
N GLY A 93 -0.26 15.98 -0.17
CA GLY A 93 0.32 15.07 -1.14
C GLY A 93 -0.70 14.02 -1.61
N GLY A 94 -0.53 13.51 -2.82
CA GLY A 94 -1.37 12.46 -3.37
C GLY A 94 -1.01 11.08 -2.82
N THR A 95 -2.00 10.20 -2.68
CA THR A 95 -1.80 8.78 -2.31
C THR A 95 -1.44 7.90 -3.50
N PHE A 96 -1.53 8.42 -4.72
CA PHE A 96 -1.32 7.67 -5.95
C PHE A 96 0.09 7.08 -6.07
N ALA A 97 1.11 7.94 -6.06
CA ALA A 97 2.51 7.51 -6.21
C ALA A 97 3.01 6.57 -5.10
N PRO A 98 2.73 6.81 -3.79
CA PRO A 98 3.11 5.84 -2.77
C PRO A 98 2.38 4.51 -2.99
N SER A 99 1.12 4.50 -3.44
CA SER A 99 0.40 3.25 -3.70
C SER A 99 0.98 2.47 -4.87
N LEU A 100 1.37 3.15 -5.95
CA LEU A 100 2.08 2.56 -7.08
C LEU A 100 3.40 1.90 -6.61
N PHE A 101 4.18 2.62 -5.80
CA PHE A 101 5.42 2.11 -5.22
C PHE A 101 5.19 0.86 -4.36
N LEU A 102 4.21 0.91 -3.46
CA LEU A 102 3.90 -0.20 -2.57
C LEU A 102 3.45 -1.44 -3.36
N GLY A 103 2.56 -1.28 -4.34
CA GLY A 103 2.15 -2.41 -5.17
C GLY A 103 3.29 -2.98 -6.01
N GLY A 104 4.17 -2.13 -6.55
CA GLY A 104 5.38 -2.56 -7.28
C GLY A 104 6.33 -3.37 -6.42
N MET A 105 6.63 -2.90 -5.20
CA MET A 105 7.47 -3.64 -4.24
C MET A 105 6.83 -4.96 -3.79
N LEU A 106 5.51 -4.98 -3.57
CA LEU A 106 4.78 -6.19 -3.23
C LEU A 106 4.88 -7.24 -4.33
N GLY A 107 4.65 -6.84 -5.58
CA GLY A 107 4.77 -7.70 -6.75
C GLY A 107 6.18 -8.25 -6.93
N ALA A 108 7.20 -7.39 -6.83
CA ALA A 108 8.60 -7.81 -6.91
C ALA A 108 9.00 -8.77 -5.76
N SER A 109 8.51 -8.51 -4.55
CA SER A 109 8.74 -9.40 -3.41
C SER A 109 8.10 -10.77 -3.63
N PHE A 110 6.88 -10.80 -4.17
CA PHE A 110 6.19 -12.04 -4.53
C PHE A 110 6.98 -12.84 -5.58
N HIS A 111 7.46 -12.18 -6.64
CA HIS A 111 8.32 -12.82 -7.64
C HIS A 111 9.56 -13.47 -6.99
N ASN A 112 10.29 -12.73 -6.16
CA ASN A 112 11.51 -13.25 -5.53
C ASN A 112 11.23 -14.47 -4.63
N VAL A 113 10.12 -14.45 -3.88
CA VAL A 113 9.71 -15.59 -3.04
C VAL A 113 9.38 -16.80 -3.91
N MET A 114 8.65 -16.61 -5.01
CA MET A 114 8.33 -17.69 -5.95
C MET A 114 9.59 -18.25 -6.62
N ALA A 115 10.46 -17.40 -7.13
CA ALA A 115 11.74 -17.80 -7.72
C ALA A 115 12.63 -18.56 -6.73
N GLY A 116 12.68 -18.12 -5.46
CA GLY A 116 13.37 -18.82 -4.38
C GLY A 116 12.77 -20.19 -4.07
N LEU A 117 11.44 -20.31 -4.07
CA LEU A 117 10.77 -21.58 -3.82
C LEU A 117 11.00 -22.59 -4.97
N PHE A 118 10.98 -22.13 -6.23
CA PHE A 118 11.25 -22.97 -7.39
C PHE A 118 12.70 -23.48 -7.42
N SER A 119 13.67 -22.59 -7.17
CA SER A 119 15.08 -22.99 -7.10
C SER A 119 15.35 -23.98 -5.95
N TYR A 120 14.72 -23.78 -4.80
CA TYR A 120 14.78 -24.73 -3.68
C TYR A 120 14.18 -26.09 -4.04
N ALA A 121 13.00 -26.11 -4.68
CA ALA A 121 12.34 -27.36 -5.09
C ALA A 121 13.15 -28.14 -6.13
N GLN A 122 13.79 -27.46 -7.08
CA GLN A 122 14.65 -28.07 -8.08
C GLN A 122 15.91 -28.68 -7.44
N ALA A 123 16.52 -27.99 -6.47
CA ALA A 123 17.69 -28.49 -5.75
C ALA A 123 17.40 -29.77 -4.94
N HIS A 124 16.14 -29.98 -4.51
CA HIS A 124 15.72 -31.14 -3.71
C HIS A 124 15.10 -32.28 -4.55
N GLY A 125 15.35 -32.30 -5.86
CA GLY A 125 15.06 -33.45 -6.71
C GLY A 125 13.57 -33.73 -6.96
N ALA A 126 12.69 -32.77 -6.67
CA ALA A 126 11.28 -32.88 -7.06
C ALA A 126 11.21 -32.77 -8.59
N ALA A 127 10.99 -33.90 -9.30
CA ALA A 127 10.82 -33.94 -10.75
C ALA A 127 9.63 -33.09 -11.25
N ALA A 128 8.75 -32.62 -10.34
CA ALA A 128 7.68 -31.66 -10.58
C ALA A 128 8.12 -30.18 -10.47
N ALA A 129 9.41 -29.89 -10.22
CA ALA A 129 9.92 -28.53 -10.01
C ALA A 129 10.19 -27.76 -11.32
N THR A 130 10.05 -28.39 -12.49
CA THR A 130 9.90 -27.64 -13.74
C THR A 130 8.50 -27.03 -13.72
N PRO A 131 8.36 -25.69 -13.67
CA PRO A 131 7.05 -25.11 -13.56
C PRO A 131 6.27 -25.45 -14.85
N LEU A 132 4.99 -25.81 -14.69
CA LEU A 132 4.09 -26.12 -15.82
C LEU A 132 3.91 -24.90 -16.74
N PHE A 133 4.31 -23.71 -16.26
CA PHE A 133 4.25 -22.41 -16.91
C PHE A 133 5.57 -21.67 -16.66
N GLN A 134 6.09 -20.96 -17.65
CA GLN A 134 7.31 -20.16 -17.48
C GLN A 134 7.05 -18.99 -16.52
N LEU A 135 7.94 -18.81 -15.54
CA LEU A 135 7.87 -17.66 -14.64
C LEU A 135 8.26 -16.40 -15.41
N ALA A 136 7.39 -15.39 -15.42
CA ALA A 136 7.69 -14.10 -16.03
C ALA A 136 8.76 -13.33 -15.23
N ASP A 137 9.41 -12.38 -15.88
CA ASP A 137 10.41 -11.52 -15.25
C ASP A 137 9.82 -10.63 -14.14
N VAL A 138 10.70 -10.10 -13.27
CA VAL A 138 10.36 -9.18 -12.17
C VAL A 138 9.45 -8.02 -12.59
N PRO A 139 9.66 -7.34 -13.75
CA PRO A 139 8.81 -6.22 -14.17
C PRO A 139 7.33 -6.58 -14.28
N ALA A 140 7.02 -7.77 -14.81
CA ALA A 140 5.64 -8.23 -14.98
C ALA A 140 4.93 -8.35 -13.62
N TYR A 141 5.58 -8.98 -12.65
CA TYR A 141 5.04 -9.12 -11.29
C TYR A 141 4.92 -7.77 -10.57
N ALA A 142 5.91 -6.88 -10.72
CA ALA A 142 5.86 -5.54 -10.15
C ALA A 142 4.67 -4.74 -10.71
N MET A 143 4.43 -4.76 -12.03
CA MET A 143 3.29 -4.10 -12.64
C MET A 143 1.95 -4.67 -12.15
N VAL A 144 1.83 -6.00 -12.10
CA VAL A 144 0.63 -6.70 -11.64
C VAL A 144 0.31 -6.34 -10.18
N GLY A 145 1.31 -6.33 -9.31
CA GLY A 145 1.15 -5.88 -7.92
C GLY A 145 0.74 -4.41 -7.82
N ALA A 146 1.34 -3.54 -8.64
CA ALA A 146 1.01 -2.12 -8.71
C ALA A 146 -0.43 -1.88 -9.18
N ALA A 147 -0.87 -2.53 -10.26
CA ALA A 147 -2.23 -2.44 -10.78
C ALA A 147 -3.27 -2.94 -9.78
N SER A 148 -3.00 -4.06 -9.10
CA SER A 148 -3.88 -4.62 -8.08
C SER A 148 -4.09 -3.67 -6.89
N VAL A 149 -3.01 -3.08 -6.36
CA VAL A 149 -3.10 -2.13 -5.24
C VAL A 149 -3.81 -0.83 -5.65
N LEU A 150 -3.52 -0.29 -6.83
CA LEU A 150 -4.20 0.90 -7.33
C LEU A 150 -5.69 0.65 -7.58
N ALA A 151 -6.05 -0.49 -8.15
CA ALA A 151 -7.43 -0.87 -8.37
C ALA A 151 -8.20 -1.00 -7.06
N ALA A 152 -7.61 -1.64 -6.03
CA ALA A 152 -8.20 -1.77 -4.71
C ALA A 152 -8.44 -0.41 -4.03
N LEU A 153 -7.51 0.55 -4.20
CA LEU A 153 -7.59 1.86 -3.54
C LEU A 153 -8.52 2.84 -4.25
N PHE A 154 -8.52 2.82 -5.59
CA PHE A 154 -9.27 3.79 -6.39
C PHE A 154 -10.59 3.25 -6.95
N ARG A 155 -10.89 1.96 -6.73
CA ARG A 155 -12.11 1.28 -7.26
C ARG A 155 -12.27 1.46 -8.77
N ALA A 156 -11.15 1.49 -9.47
CA ALA A 156 -11.07 1.74 -10.90
C ALA A 156 -10.14 0.72 -11.56
N PRO A 157 -10.53 -0.57 -11.63
CA PRO A 157 -9.66 -1.64 -12.12
C PRO A 157 -9.23 -1.45 -13.58
N LEU A 158 -10.15 -0.98 -14.44
CA LEU A 158 -9.81 -0.69 -15.85
C LEU A 158 -8.82 0.46 -15.96
N THR A 159 -9.03 1.55 -15.22
CA THR A 159 -8.12 2.70 -15.21
C THR A 159 -6.74 2.34 -14.67
N ALA A 160 -6.68 1.57 -13.57
CA ALA A 160 -5.41 1.11 -13.01
C ALA A 160 -4.64 0.22 -13.99
N SER A 161 -5.32 -0.70 -14.67
CA SER A 161 -4.72 -1.60 -15.66
C SER A 161 -4.19 -0.82 -16.87
N LEU A 162 -5.00 0.09 -17.42
CA LEU A 162 -4.62 0.92 -18.56
C LEU A 162 -3.44 1.85 -18.22
N LEU A 163 -3.42 2.41 -17.02
CA LEU A 163 -2.32 3.25 -16.56
C LEU A 163 -1.00 2.48 -16.50
N LEU A 164 -1.01 1.27 -15.90
CA LEU A 164 0.21 0.45 -15.85
C LEU A 164 0.64 -0.01 -17.24
N PHE A 165 -0.31 -0.40 -18.08
CA PHE A 165 -0.04 -0.73 -19.48
C PHE A 165 0.57 0.45 -20.23
N GLU A 166 0.07 1.67 -20.05
CA GLU A 166 0.59 2.84 -20.75
C GLU A 166 2.01 3.21 -20.28
N LEU A 167 2.30 3.02 -18.99
CA LEU A 167 3.63 3.25 -18.42
C LEU A 167 4.69 2.29 -18.97
N THR A 168 4.32 1.04 -19.24
CA THR A 168 5.29 0.01 -19.67
C THR A 168 5.24 -0.31 -21.16
N ARG A 169 4.11 -0.05 -21.80
CA ARG A 169 3.81 -0.36 -23.21
C ARG A 169 4.06 -1.83 -23.59
N ASP A 170 3.90 -2.72 -22.62
CA ASP A 170 4.04 -4.15 -22.80
C ASP A 170 2.67 -4.82 -22.95
N TYR A 171 2.42 -5.36 -24.14
CA TYR A 171 1.14 -5.98 -24.50
C TYR A 171 0.98 -7.36 -23.88
N ASP A 172 2.08 -8.06 -23.57
CA ASP A 172 2.02 -9.43 -23.05
C ASP A 172 1.48 -9.48 -21.62
N VAL A 173 1.59 -8.35 -20.89
CA VAL A 173 1.19 -8.24 -19.47
C VAL A 173 -0.21 -7.66 -19.31
N ILE A 174 -0.89 -7.22 -20.37
CA ILE A 174 -2.18 -6.53 -20.26
C ILE A 174 -3.29 -7.42 -19.66
N LEU A 175 -3.35 -8.70 -20.04
CA LEU A 175 -4.34 -9.65 -19.53
C LEU A 175 -4.10 -9.94 -18.03
N PRO A 176 -2.87 -10.27 -17.58
CA PRO A 176 -2.55 -10.35 -16.16
C PRO A 176 -2.87 -9.08 -15.37
N LEU A 177 -2.62 -7.89 -15.95
CA LEU A 177 -2.93 -6.62 -15.30
C LEU A 177 -4.43 -6.47 -15.03
N MET A 178 -5.26 -6.68 -16.06
CA MET A 178 -6.71 -6.58 -15.92
C MET A 178 -7.27 -7.60 -14.91
N ALA A 179 -6.78 -8.84 -14.95
CA ALA A 179 -7.20 -9.87 -14.01
C ALA A 179 -6.83 -9.49 -12.56
N SER A 180 -5.59 -9.08 -12.33
CA SER A 180 -5.10 -8.72 -10.98
C SER A 180 -5.74 -7.44 -10.43
N ALA A 181 -6.02 -6.46 -11.29
CA ALA A 181 -6.72 -5.24 -10.94
C ALA A 181 -8.18 -5.55 -10.56
N GLY A 182 -8.85 -6.41 -11.33
CA GLY A 182 -10.20 -6.89 -11.01
C GLY A 182 -10.24 -7.58 -9.65
N VAL A 183 -9.33 -8.52 -9.40
CA VAL A 183 -9.21 -9.20 -8.09
C VAL A 183 -8.90 -8.20 -6.97
N GLY A 184 -7.99 -7.26 -7.20
CA GLY A 184 -7.65 -6.21 -6.23
C GLY A 184 -8.86 -5.36 -5.85
N SER A 185 -9.64 -4.92 -6.84
CA SER A 185 -10.87 -4.15 -6.62
C SER A 185 -11.90 -4.96 -5.83
N LEU A 186 -12.13 -6.23 -6.22
CA LEU A 186 -13.08 -7.11 -5.53
C LEU A 186 -12.70 -7.33 -4.07
N VAL A 187 -11.41 -7.59 -3.80
CA VAL A 187 -10.90 -7.75 -2.43
C VAL A 187 -11.06 -6.44 -1.64
N GLY A 188 -10.79 -5.30 -2.27
CA GLY A 188 -11.00 -3.98 -1.68
C GLY A 188 -12.46 -3.76 -1.26
N ASP A 189 -13.41 -4.07 -2.15
CA ASP A 189 -14.84 -3.91 -1.87
C ASP A 189 -15.32 -4.87 -0.77
N ILE A 190 -14.90 -6.13 -0.79
CA ILE A 190 -15.22 -7.12 0.26
C ILE A 190 -14.67 -6.67 1.63
N LEU A 191 -13.45 -6.14 1.66
CA LEU A 191 -12.80 -5.71 2.89
C LEU A 191 -13.52 -4.51 3.49
N GLU A 192 -13.87 -3.52 2.66
CA GLU A 192 -14.63 -2.34 3.09
C GLU A 192 -15.98 -2.74 3.70
N ASP A 193 -16.73 -3.62 3.02
CA ASP A 193 -18.00 -4.14 3.52
C ASP A 193 -17.86 -4.80 4.90
N LYS A 194 -16.79 -5.58 5.11
CA LYS A 194 -16.54 -6.23 6.40
C LYS A 194 -16.21 -5.21 7.50
N ILE A 195 -15.37 -4.22 7.20
CA ILE A 195 -15.00 -3.18 8.15
C ILE A 195 -16.24 -2.36 8.55
N GLN A 196 -17.05 -1.95 7.59
CA GLN A 196 -18.27 -1.18 7.85
C GLN A 196 -19.28 -1.98 8.69
N ARG A 197 -19.45 -3.28 8.43
CA ARG A 197 -20.31 -4.15 9.24
C ARG A 197 -19.80 -4.28 10.68
N ALA A 198 -18.49 -4.45 10.86
CA ALA A 198 -17.89 -4.56 12.20
C ALA A 198 -18.04 -3.26 13.00
N LEU A 199 -17.88 -2.10 12.35
CA LEU A 199 -18.09 -0.80 13.00
C LEU A 199 -19.56 -0.60 13.39
N ARG A 200 -20.50 -0.95 12.51
CA ARG A 200 -21.94 -0.89 12.79
C ARG A 200 -22.34 -1.75 14.00
N ASP A 201 -21.71 -2.91 14.17
CA ASP A 201 -21.98 -3.82 15.30
C ASP A 201 -21.36 -3.32 16.62
N SER A 202 -20.29 -2.50 16.53
CA SER A 202 -19.65 -1.89 17.71
C SER A 202 -20.33 -0.62 18.21
N ASP A 203 -21.14 0.04 17.37
CA ASP A 203 -21.94 1.19 17.79
C ASP A 203 -23.16 0.71 18.59
N THR A 204 -23.17 0.99 19.90
CA THR A 204 -24.19 0.55 20.86
C THR A 204 -25.61 1.09 20.61
N VAL A 205 -25.82 1.90 19.57
CA VAL A 205 -27.15 2.35 19.15
C VAL A 205 -27.66 1.38 18.09
N SER A 206 -28.34 0.33 18.56
CA SER A 206 -29.13 -0.56 17.71
C SER A 206 -30.25 0.27 17.07
N TRP A 207 -30.04 0.70 15.82
CA TRP A 207 -31.07 1.41 15.05
C TRP A 207 -32.33 0.57 14.82
N GLY A 208 -32.26 -0.76 15.01
CA GLY A 208 -33.41 -1.65 14.98
C GLY A 208 -34.39 -1.42 16.14
N ASP A 209 -33.88 -1.02 17.31
CA ASP A 209 -34.71 -0.78 18.50
C ASP A 209 -35.50 0.54 18.39
N LEU A 210 -35.02 1.48 17.55
CA LEU A 210 -35.66 2.78 17.33
C LEU A 210 -36.80 2.73 16.30
N SER A 211 -36.77 1.78 15.36
CA SER A 211 -37.92 1.53 14.48
C SER A 211 -39.07 0.88 15.23
N ASP A 212 -38.78 -0.08 16.13
CA ASP A 212 -39.80 -0.74 16.94
C ASP A 212 -40.47 0.21 17.95
N GLN A 213 -39.76 1.25 18.42
CA GLN A 213 -40.35 2.27 19.29
C GLN A 213 -41.26 3.26 18.55
N LYS A 214 -41.04 3.49 17.25
CA LYS A 214 -41.88 4.41 16.47
C LYS A 214 -43.24 3.81 16.09
N ASP A 215 -43.31 2.48 16.02
CA ASP A 215 -44.54 1.75 15.73
C ASP A 215 -45.36 1.44 17.00
N ALA A 216 -44.80 1.75 18.18
CA ALA A 216 -45.43 1.56 19.49
C ALA A 216 -46.04 2.85 20.10
N SER A 217 -46.01 3.97 19.36
CA SER A 217 -46.61 5.27 19.75
C SER A 217 -47.64 5.73 18.73
#